data_AF-A0A350PA44-F1
#
_entry.id   AF-A0A350PA44-F1
#
_cell.length_a   1.000
_cell.length_b   1.000
_cell.length_c   1.000
_cell.angle_alpha   90.00
_cell.angle_beta   90.00
_cell.angle_gamma   90.00
#
_symmetry.space_group_name_H-M   'P 1'
#
loop_
_entity.id
_entity.type
_entity.pdbx_description
1 polymer ?
#
loop_
_entity_poly.entity_id
_entity_poly.type
_entity_poly.pdbx_seq_one_letter_code
_entity_poly.pdbx_strand_id
1 'polypeptide(L)'
;MPGFAAYQESVNALQARFKEQQLDVPVLMVVAEKDSVVDTHTVATQFHSKFTSSRKCLLWQGEQMPMLEGQAAVETSNLVLQAMQLPDKSISAASHMSVLFSESNPLYGTASDFRICDNGQSSEKEQRCIAGKEVWYGPWGYTDENRVYARLTYNPYFDELIENVLALTQEEKANHYCL
;
A
#
# COMPACT_ATOMS: atom_id res chain seq x y z
N MET A 1 15.79 20.01 -2.80
CA MET A 1 15.35 18.70 -3.33
C MET A 1 14.22 18.92 -4.33
N PRO A 2 14.51 19.00 -5.64
CA PRO A 2 13.50 19.28 -6.67
C PRO A 2 12.41 18.21 -6.77
N GLY A 3 12.76 16.93 -6.55
CA GLY A 3 11.80 15.82 -6.68
C GLY A 3 10.68 15.83 -5.63
N PHE A 4 11.01 16.10 -4.36
CA PHE A 4 9.99 16.20 -3.30
C PHE A 4 9.02 17.37 -3.55
N ALA A 5 9.55 18.51 -4.04
CA ALA A 5 8.72 19.66 -4.40
C ALA A 5 7.75 19.32 -5.55
N ALA A 6 8.23 18.68 -6.63
CA ALA A 6 7.38 18.28 -7.75
C ALA A 6 6.30 17.26 -7.35
N TYR A 7 6.63 16.32 -6.46
CA TYR A 7 5.65 15.41 -5.86
C TYR A 7 4.58 16.17 -5.08
N GLN A 8 4.99 17.08 -4.18
CA GLN A 8 4.05 17.86 -3.38
C GLN A 8 3.16 18.76 -4.24
N GLU A 9 3.69 19.36 -5.30
CA GLU A 9 2.91 20.14 -6.26
C GLU A 9 1.85 19.30 -6.97
N SER A 10 2.20 18.07 -7.35
CA SER A 10 1.24 17.13 -7.97
C SER A 10 0.11 16.75 -7.01
N VAL A 11 0.45 16.51 -5.73
CA VAL A 11 -0.55 16.27 -4.67
C VAL A 11 -1.45 17.50 -4.49
N ASN A 12 -0.87 18.70 -4.40
CA ASN A 12 -1.62 19.95 -4.24
C ASN A 12 -2.58 20.20 -5.42
N ALA A 13 -2.15 19.94 -6.65
CA ALA A 13 -2.97 20.08 -7.84
C ALA A 13 -4.16 19.10 -7.84
N LEU A 14 -3.94 17.84 -7.44
CA LEU A 14 -5.01 16.86 -7.30
C LEU A 14 -6.02 17.27 -6.21
N GLN A 15 -5.53 17.69 -5.04
CA GLN A 15 -6.39 18.14 -3.93
C GLN A 15 -7.20 19.39 -4.29
N ALA A 16 -6.62 20.33 -5.06
CA ALA A 16 -7.35 21.49 -5.57
C ALA A 16 -8.51 21.05 -6.50
N ARG A 17 -8.25 20.13 -7.43
CA ARG A 17 -9.30 19.59 -8.32
C ARG A 17 -10.43 18.90 -7.54
N PHE A 18 -10.11 18.13 -6.49
CA PHE A 18 -11.13 17.49 -5.65
C PHE A 18 -12.03 18.45 -4.89
N LYS A 19 -11.62 19.71 -4.69
CA LYS A 19 -12.47 20.74 -4.09
C LYS A 19 -13.50 21.29 -5.08
N GLU A 20 -13.18 21.28 -6.36
CA GLU A 20 -14.01 21.86 -7.42
C GLU A 20 -14.94 20.83 -8.06
N GLN A 21 -14.47 19.59 -8.23
CA GLN A 21 -15.20 18.57 -8.98
C GLN A 21 -14.81 17.13 -8.58
N GLN A 22 -15.63 16.19 -9.01
CA GLN A 22 -15.26 14.77 -9.10
C GLN A 22 -14.50 14.52 -10.41
N LEU A 23 -13.69 13.48 -10.45
CA LEU A 23 -12.87 13.09 -11.59
C LEU A 23 -13.39 11.79 -12.22
N ASP A 24 -13.80 11.88 -13.48
CA ASP A 24 -14.11 10.72 -14.31
C ASP A 24 -12.86 10.29 -15.08
N VAL A 25 -11.95 9.61 -14.39
CA VAL A 25 -10.72 9.07 -14.97
C VAL A 25 -10.50 7.64 -14.48
N PRO A 26 -10.01 6.71 -15.33
CA PRO A 26 -9.56 5.40 -14.88
C PRO A 26 -8.46 5.54 -13.82
N VAL A 27 -8.56 4.78 -12.74
CA VAL A 27 -7.64 4.92 -11.59
C VAL A 27 -7.41 3.59 -10.88
N LEU A 28 -6.15 3.22 -10.69
CA LEU A 28 -5.71 2.13 -9.83
C LEU A 28 -5.00 2.72 -8.62
N MET A 29 -5.43 2.34 -7.42
CA MET A 29 -4.80 2.73 -6.17
C MET A 29 -4.44 1.49 -5.36
N VAL A 30 -3.26 1.52 -4.72
CA VAL A 30 -2.83 0.50 -3.77
C VAL A 30 -2.59 1.18 -2.45
N VAL A 31 -3.18 0.68 -1.37
CA VAL A 31 -3.07 1.29 -0.05
C VAL A 31 -2.71 0.24 0.98
N ALA A 32 -1.62 0.48 1.71
CA ALA A 32 -1.21 -0.29 2.87
C ALA A 32 -2.00 0.17 4.10
N GLU A 33 -2.97 -0.63 4.57
CA GLU A 33 -3.96 -0.26 5.60
C GLU A 33 -3.33 0.38 6.85
N LYS A 34 -2.27 -0.23 7.36
CA LYS A 34 -1.61 0.13 8.63
C LYS A 34 -0.43 1.08 8.45
N ASP A 35 -0.27 1.70 7.28
CA ASP A 35 0.80 2.67 7.09
C ASP A 35 0.55 3.92 7.93
N SER A 36 1.59 4.39 8.62
CA SER A 36 1.50 5.53 9.54
C SER A 36 1.86 6.87 8.89
N VAL A 37 2.42 6.86 7.68
CA VAL A 37 2.87 8.07 6.98
C VAL A 37 1.76 8.59 6.06
N VAL A 38 0.94 7.70 5.54
CA VAL A 38 -0.21 8.01 4.69
C VAL A 38 -1.49 7.95 5.51
N ASP A 39 -2.37 8.95 5.39
CA ASP A 39 -3.73 8.89 5.94
C ASP A 39 -4.61 7.97 5.06
N THR A 40 -4.59 6.67 5.37
CA THR A 40 -5.21 5.62 4.57
C THR A 40 -6.73 5.75 4.50
N HIS A 41 -7.37 6.24 5.58
CA HIS A 41 -8.81 6.46 5.63
C HIS A 41 -9.23 7.63 4.72
N THR A 42 -8.51 8.75 4.78
CA THR A 42 -8.76 9.89 3.88
C THR A 42 -8.56 9.48 2.42
N VAL A 43 -7.50 8.72 2.12
CA VAL A 43 -7.23 8.22 0.77
C VAL A 43 -8.37 7.32 0.27
N ALA A 44 -8.85 6.37 1.09
CA ALA A 44 -9.99 5.52 0.72
C ALA A 44 -11.29 6.33 0.52
N THR A 45 -11.54 7.31 1.38
CA THR A 45 -12.70 8.22 1.28
C THR A 45 -12.65 9.03 -0.02
N GLN A 46 -11.48 9.55 -0.39
CA GLN A 46 -11.28 10.28 -1.64
C GLN A 46 -11.41 9.36 -2.86
N PHE A 47 -10.84 8.14 -2.81
CA PHE A 47 -11.05 7.14 -3.87
C PHE A 47 -12.53 6.91 -4.15
N HIS A 48 -13.32 6.73 -3.10
CA HIS A 48 -14.74 6.49 -3.23
C HIS A 48 -15.50 7.72 -3.73
N SER A 49 -15.33 8.87 -3.06
CA SER A 49 -16.18 10.06 -3.26
C SER A 49 -15.72 10.99 -4.39
N LYS A 50 -14.46 10.91 -4.82
CA LYS A 50 -13.87 11.85 -5.81
C LYS A 50 -13.57 11.23 -7.16
N PHE A 51 -13.48 9.91 -7.29
CA PHE A 51 -13.35 9.26 -8.58
C PHE A 51 -14.66 8.57 -8.98
N THR A 52 -15.14 8.81 -10.19
CA THR A 52 -16.45 8.33 -10.68
C THR A 52 -16.37 7.36 -11.85
N SER A 53 -15.19 7.14 -12.41
CA SER A 53 -15.01 6.22 -13.54
C SER A 53 -15.45 4.80 -13.17
N SER A 54 -16.10 4.12 -14.11
CA SER A 54 -16.38 2.68 -13.99
C SER A 54 -15.11 1.83 -13.99
N ARG A 55 -13.97 2.39 -14.43
CA ARG A 55 -12.65 1.75 -14.41
C ARG A 55 -11.79 2.27 -13.26
N LYS A 56 -12.33 2.28 -12.04
CA LYS A 56 -11.58 2.54 -10.81
C LYS A 56 -11.35 1.24 -10.02
N CYS A 57 -10.19 1.10 -9.39
CA CYS A 57 -9.86 -0.04 -8.54
C CYS A 57 -9.00 0.37 -7.34
N LEU A 58 -9.33 -0.17 -6.18
CA LEU A 58 -8.57 -0.03 -4.95
C LEU A 58 -8.10 -1.40 -4.46
N LEU A 59 -6.79 -1.64 -4.54
CA LEU A 59 -6.13 -2.77 -3.90
C LEU A 59 -5.80 -2.38 -2.45
N TRP A 60 -6.55 -2.93 -1.50
CA TRP A 60 -6.41 -2.63 -0.08
C TRP A 60 -5.60 -3.73 0.61
N GLN A 61 -4.37 -3.41 1.01
CA GLN A 61 -3.44 -4.34 1.63
C GLN A 61 -3.56 -4.28 3.15
N GLY A 62 -4.30 -5.22 3.72
CA GLY A 62 -4.66 -5.25 5.12
C GLY A 62 -5.70 -6.31 5.46
N GLU A 63 -6.30 -6.19 6.64
CA GLU A 63 -7.22 -7.18 7.21
C GLU A 63 -8.67 -6.69 7.26
N GLN A 64 -8.86 -5.37 7.26
CA GLN A 64 -10.17 -4.75 7.42
C GLN A 64 -10.45 -3.83 6.26
N MET A 65 -11.61 -4.01 5.62
CA MET A 65 -12.11 -3.07 4.63
C MET A 65 -12.16 -1.65 5.22
N PRO A 66 -11.80 -0.61 4.45
CA PRO A 66 -11.92 0.76 4.92
C PRO A 66 -13.38 1.08 5.25
N MET A 67 -13.64 1.57 6.46
CA MET A 67 -14.95 2.09 6.82
C MET A 67 -15.14 3.44 6.13
N LEU A 68 -16.12 3.55 5.23
CA LEU A 68 -16.44 4.83 4.58
C LEU A 68 -17.58 5.51 5.33
N GLU A 69 -17.38 6.79 5.69
CA GLU A 69 -18.39 7.56 6.40
C GLU A 69 -19.69 7.69 5.58
N GLY A 70 -20.82 7.35 6.21
CA GLY A 70 -22.15 7.62 5.66
C GLY A 70 -22.66 6.65 4.58
N GLN A 71 -22.05 5.46 4.43
CA GLN A 71 -22.44 4.50 3.39
C GLN A 71 -22.85 3.13 3.94
N ALA A 72 -23.94 2.59 3.40
CA ALA A 72 -24.22 1.16 3.46
C ALA A 72 -23.18 0.46 2.59
N ALA A 73 -22.45 -0.52 3.15
CA ALA A 73 -21.43 -1.38 2.54
C ALA A 73 -20.82 -0.84 1.23
N VAL A 74 -19.56 -0.38 1.28
CA VAL A 74 -18.75 -0.02 0.10
C VAL A 74 -19.08 -0.98 -1.04
N GLU A 75 -19.49 -0.47 -2.22
CA GLU A 75 -19.64 -1.33 -3.38
C GLU A 75 -18.32 -2.09 -3.56
N THR A 76 -18.33 -3.39 -3.28
CA THR A 76 -17.11 -4.21 -3.25
C THR A 76 -16.58 -4.50 -4.64
N SER A 77 -17.28 -4.04 -5.69
CA SER A 77 -16.95 -4.30 -7.10
C SER A 77 -15.67 -3.64 -7.57
N ASN A 78 -15.19 -2.60 -6.87
CA ASN A 78 -14.00 -1.84 -7.23
C ASN A 78 -12.93 -1.85 -6.13
N LEU A 79 -13.03 -2.78 -5.18
CA LEU A 79 -12.11 -2.90 -4.05
C LEU A 79 -11.74 -4.37 -3.83
N VAL A 80 -10.44 -4.66 -3.89
CA VAL A 80 -9.89 -5.99 -3.60
C VAL A 80 -9.12 -5.94 -2.28
N LEU A 81 -9.50 -6.80 -1.33
CA LEU A 81 -8.79 -6.97 -0.06
C LEU A 81 -7.64 -7.97 -0.23
N GLN A 82 -6.42 -7.54 0.05
CA GLN A 82 -5.21 -8.35 0.04
C GLN A 82 -4.70 -8.51 1.48
N ALA A 83 -4.87 -9.70 2.06
CA ALA A 83 -4.46 -9.98 3.44
C ALA A 83 -2.94 -9.81 3.64
N MET A 84 -2.53 -9.13 4.70
CA MET A 84 -1.11 -8.81 4.94
C MET A 84 -0.56 -9.41 6.22
N GLN A 85 -1.38 -10.08 7.01
CA GLN A 85 -0.93 -11.04 8.00
C GLN A 85 -0.56 -12.35 7.30
N LEU A 86 0.70 -12.49 6.92
CA LEU A 86 1.26 -13.65 6.22
C LEU A 86 2.36 -14.29 7.07
N PRO A 87 2.01 -15.18 8.03
CA PRO A 87 2.97 -15.79 8.96
C PRO A 87 4.11 -16.54 8.26
N ASP A 88 3.82 -17.24 7.16
CA ASP A 88 4.81 -18.02 6.39
C ASP A 88 5.87 -17.14 5.73
N LYS A 89 5.60 -15.83 5.59
CA LYS A 89 6.52 -14.81 5.06
C LYS A 89 7.00 -13.85 6.15
N SER A 90 6.64 -14.11 7.41
CA SER A 90 6.89 -13.22 8.56
C SER A 90 6.38 -11.79 8.35
N ILE A 91 5.27 -11.60 7.63
CA ILE A 91 4.66 -10.27 7.40
C ILE A 91 3.50 -10.09 8.38
N SER A 92 3.49 -8.95 9.10
CA SER A 92 2.39 -8.57 9.99
C SER A 92 1.47 -7.51 9.37
N ALA A 93 1.99 -6.66 8.48
CA ALA A 93 1.23 -5.60 7.82
C ALA A 93 2.01 -5.04 6.61
N ALA A 94 1.29 -4.45 5.65
CA ALA A 94 1.89 -3.76 4.52
C ALA A 94 2.56 -2.43 4.92
N SER A 95 3.50 -1.97 4.08
CA SER A 95 4.04 -0.61 4.13
C SER A 95 3.87 0.08 2.78
N HIS A 96 3.75 1.42 2.76
CA HIS A 96 3.75 2.17 1.50
C HIS A 96 4.98 1.89 0.62
N MET A 97 6.13 1.56 1.23
CA MET A 97 7.34 1.18 0.48
C MET A 97 7.23 -0.18 -0.21
N SER A 98 6.40 -1.07 0.33
CA SER A 98 6.30 -2.45 -0.15
C SER A 98 5.62 -2.56 -1.51
N VAL A 99 4.75 -1.61 -1.85
CA VAL A 99 3.86 -1.65 -3.02
C VAL A 99 4.59 -1.93 -4.33
N LEU A 100 5.77 -1.35 -4.54
CA LEU A 100 6.40 -1.24 -5.87
C LEU A 100 7.39 -2.35 -6.23
N PHE A 101 7.75 -3.24 -5.32
CA PHE A 101 8.85 -4.18 -5.55
C PHE A 101 8.39 -5.63 -5.42
N SER A 102 8.88 -6.49 -6.32
CA SER A 102 8.64 -7.93 -6.26
C SER A 102 9.48 -8.62 -5.19
N GLU A 103 9.07 -9.81 -4.76
CA GLU A 103 9.86 -10.68 -3.88
C GLU A 103 11.22 -11.05 -4.48
N SER A 104 11.32 -11.07 -5.80
CA SER A 104 12.55 -11.37 -6.55
C SER A 104 13.43 -10.15 -6.79
N ASN A 105 13.04 -8.96 -6.33
CA ASN A 105 13.86 -7.76 -6.47
C ASN A 105 15.18 -7.93 -5.69
N PRO A 106 16.35 -7.71 -6.32
CA PRO A 106 17.64 -7.99 -5.68
C PRO A 106 17.95 -7.09 -4.48
N LEU A 107 17.35 -5.90 -4.40
CA LEU A 107 17.60 -4.93 -3.32
C LEU A 107 16.46 -4.84 -2.30
N TYR A 108 15.21 -5.07 -2.73
CA TYR A 108 14.03 -4.90 -1.88
C TYR A 108 13.27 -6.19 -1.61
N GLY A 109 13.61 -7.28 -2.30
CA GLY A 109 12.98 -8.58 -2.18
C GLY A 109 13.55 -9.45 -1.06
N THR A 110 13.17 -10.73 -1.05
CA THR A 110 13.46 -11.67 0.04
C THR A 110 14.92 -12.10 0.12
N ALA A 111 15.64 -12.04 -0.99
CA ALA A 111 17.07 -12.38 -1.09
C ALA A 111 18.00 -11.18 -0.81
N SER A 112 17.46 -10.03 -0.41
CA SER A 112 18.26 -8.82 -0.18
C SER A 112 19.02 -8.87 1.15
N ASP A 113 20.28 -8.44 1.11
CA ASP A 113 21.08 -8.15 2.31
C ASP A 113 20.75 -6.78 2.92
N PHE A 114 20.00 -5.94 2.21
CA PHE A 114 19.56 -4.65 2.69
C PHE A 114 18.30 -4.78 3.56
N ARG A 115 18.36 -4.28 4.79
CA ARG A 115 17.27 -4.30 5.76
C ARG A 115 17.15 -2.96 6.46
N ILE A 116 15.95 -2.40 6.47
CA ILE A 116 15.67 -1.15 7.20
C ILE A 116 15.19 -1.51 8.60
N CYS A 117 16.10 -1.43 9.57
CA CYS A 117 15.84 -1.73 10.98
C CYS A 117 15.36 -0.52 11.79
N ASP A 118 15.65 0.70 11.33
CA ASP A 118 15.03 1.93 11.81
C ASP A 118 13.55 1.94 11.39
N ASN A 119 12.74 1.27 12.20
CA ASN A 119 11.34 1.00 11.92
C ASN A 119 10.40 1.54 13.01
N GLY A 120 10.85 2.52 13.80
CA GLY A 120 10.04 3.13 14.87
C GLY A 120 9.85 2.25 16.11
N GLN A 121 10.65 1.20 16.25
CA GLN A 121 10.71 0.31 17.42
C GLN A 121 11.76 0.80 18.44
N SER A 122 11.84 0.16 19.61
CA SER A 122 12.87 0.50 20.61
C SER A 122 14.29 0.25 20.09
N SER A 123 15.27 0.98 20.64
CA SER A 123 16.68 0.82 20.29
C SER A 123 17.18 -0.62 20.50
N GLU A 124 16.69 -1.33 21.51
CA GLU A 124 17.00 -2.75 21.74
C GLU A 124 16.50 -3.63 20.57
N LYS A 125 15.27 -3.43 20.12
CA LYS A 125 14.71 -4.19 18.99
C LYS A 125 15.41 -3.85 17.68
N GLU A 126 15.73 -2.58 17.47
CA GLU A 126 16.50 -2.14 16.30
C GLU A 126 17.88 -2.80 16.26
N GLN A 127 18.62 -2.82 17.37
CA GLN A 127 19.92 -3.51 17.43
C GLN A 127 19.79 -5.02 17.17
N ARG A 128 18.71 -5.66 17.66
CA ARG A 128 18.43 -7.07 17.34
C ARG A 128 18.16 -7.30 15.86
N CYS A 129 17.46 -6.38 15.20
CA CYS A 129 17.23 -6.40 13.76
C CYS A 129 18.55 -6.28 12.99
N ILE A 130 19.40 -5.32 13.37
CA ILE A 130 20.71 -5.07 12.75
C ILE A 130 21.64 -6.28 12.92
N ALA A 131 21.56 -6.97 14.06
CA ALA A 131 22.34 -8.17 14.35
C ALA A 131 21.91 -9.40 13.52
N GLY A 132 20.94 -9.28 12.61
CA GLY A 132 20.51 -10.37 11.73
C GLY A 132 19.67 -11.44 12.43
N LYS A 133 19.09 -11.14 13.59
CA LYS A 133 18.14 -12.07 14.24
C LYS A 133 16.88 -12.24 13.39
N GLU A 134 16.05 -13.22 13.75
CA GLU A 134 14.71 -13.38 13.17
C GLU A 134 13.91 -12.08 13.30
N VAL A 135 13.31 -11.66 12.19
CA VAL A 135 12.53 -10.43 12.09
C VAL A 135 11.19 -10.72 11.44
N TRP A 136 10.22 -9.91 11.82
CA TRP A 136 8.96 -9.75 11.11
C TRP A 136 9.00 -8.47 10.26
N TYR A 137 8.11 -8.36 9.30
CA TYR A 137 8.02 -7.22 8.39
C TYR A 137 6.73 -6.43 8.62
N GLY A 138 6.85 -5.11 8.58
CA GLY A 138 5.73 -4.20 8.78
C GLY A 138 6.03 -2.76 8.34
N PRO A 139 5.05 -1.85 8.46
CA PRO A 139 5.25 -0.42 8.25
C PRO A 139 6.04 0.22 9.41
N TRP A 140 6.37 1.50 9.26
CA TRP A 140 7.01 2.28 10.32
C TRP A 140 6.11 2.33 11.55
N GLY A 141 6.69 2.23 12.74
CA GLY A 141 5.95 2.38 13.98
C GLY A 141 5.04 1.19 14.31
N TYR A 142 4.99 0.16 13.45
CA TYR A 142 4.31 -1.09 13.79
C TYR A 142 5.09 -1.82 14.87
N THR A 143 4.41 -2.15 15.97
CA THR A 143 5.03 -2.79 17.12
C THR A 143 4.19 -3.95 17.64
N ASP A 144 4.88 -4.99 18.10
CA ASP A 144 4.36 -6.16 18.79
C ASP A 144 5.37 -6.48 19.89
N GLU A 145 4.91 -6.77 21.11
CA GLU A 145 5.79 -6.97 22.27
C GLU A 145 6.86 -8.04 22.03
N ASN A 146 6.49 -9.13 21.34
CA ASN A 146 7.32 -10.31 21.16
C ASN A 146 8.13 -10.32 19.86
N ARG A 147 7.81 -9.42 18.91
CA ARG A 147 8.46 -9.38 17.60
C ARG A 147 9.44 -8.21 17.46
N VAL A 148 10.43 -8.43 16.61
CA VAL A 148 11.37 -7.42 16.11
C VAL A 148 11.01 -7.17 14.65
N TYR A 149 10.92 -5.91 14.24
CA TYR A 149 10.49 -5.54 12.90
C TYR A 149 11.63 -4.97 12.05
N ALA A 150 11.57 -5.31 10.77
CA ALA A 150 12.16 -4.54 9.68
C ALA A 150 11.05 -3.94 8.82
N ARG A 151 11.36 -2.88 8.08
CA ARG A 151 10.43 -2.33 7.07
C ARG A 151 10.10 -3.41 6.03
N LEU A 152 8.82 -3.63 5.75
CA LEU A 152 8.44 -4.38 4.56
C LEU A 152 8.75 -3.55 3.30
N THR A 153 9.54 -4.11 2.38
CA THR A 153 9.99 -3.44 1.15
C THR A 153 9.53 -4.12 -0.13
N TYR A 154 8.87 -5.29 -0.06
CA TYR A 154 8.35 -6.00 -1.22
C TYR A 154 6.86 -6.31 -1.07
N ASN A 155 6.18 -6.40 -2.20
CA ASN A 155 4.77 -6.72 -2.31
C ASN A 155 4.61 -8.23 -2.54
N PRO A 156 3.98 -8.98 -1.60
CA PRO A 156 3.70 -10.40 -1.81
C PRO A 156 2.65 -10.64 -2.92
N TYR A 157 1.95 -9.59 -3.35
CA TYR A 157 0.97 -9.58 -4.44
C TYR A 157 1.45 -8.77 -5.66
N PHE A 158 2.76 -8.82 -5.94
CA PHE A 158 3.36 -8.00 -7.00
C PHE A 158 2.83 -8.37 -8.39
N ASP A 159 2.66 -9.67 -8.67
CA ASP A 159 2.22 -10.12 -9.99
C ASP A 159 0.77 -9.68 -10.25
N GLU A 160 -0.10 -9.78 -9.25
CA GLU A 160 -1.48 -9.29 -9.28
C GLU A 160 -1.55 -7.76 -9.45
N LEU A 161 -0.62 -7.02 -8.84
CA LEU A 161 -0.49 -5.58 -9.07
C LEU A 161 -0.15 -5.29 -10.54
N ILE A 162 0.82 -6.00 -11.11
CA ILE A 162 1.22 -5.82 -12.52
C ILE A 162 0.07 -6.18 -13.47
N GLU A 163 -0.68 -7.24 -13.19
CA GLU A 163 -1.88 -7.59 -13.96
C GLU A 163 -2.91 -6.45 -13.95
N ASN A 164 -3.16 -5.84 -12.78
CA ASN A 164 -4.07 -4.69 -12.67
C ASN A 164 -3.54 -3.45 -13.40
N VAL A 165 -2.23 -3.17 -13.37
CA VAL A 165 -1.61 -2.08 -14.14
C VAL A 165 -1.77 -2.30 -15.65
N LEU A 166 -1.56 -3.53 -16.12
CA LEU A 166 -1.77 -3.88 -17.52
C LEU A 166 -3.25 -3.78 -17.91
N ALA A 167 -4.16 -4.22 -17.07
CA ALA A 167 -5.60 -4.13 -17.32
C ALA A 167 -6.14 -2.69 -17.27
N LEU A 168 -5.53 -1.80 -16.49
CA LEU A 168 -5.84 -0.36 -16.53
C LEU A 168 -5.43 0.26 -17.87
N THR A 169 -4.24 -0.11 -18.38
CA THR A 169 -3.65 0.50 -19.58
C THR A 169 -4.11 -0.12 -20.91
N GLN A 170 -4.66 -1.33 -20.88
CA GLN A 170 -5.11 -2.07 -22.08
C GLN A 170 -6.63 -2.33 -22.02
N GLU A 171 -7.40 -1.73 -22.93
CA GLU A 171 -8.86 -1.90 -22.96
C GLU A 171 -9.30 -3.36 -23.17
N GLU A 172 -8.54 -4.17 -23.91
CA GLU A 172 -8.87 -5.57 -24.21
C GLU A 172 -8.71 -6.52 -23.01
N LYS A 173 -7.95 -6.12 -21.98
CA LYS A 173 -7.75 -6.90 -20.74
C LYS A 173 -8.65 -6.47 -19.58
N ALA A 174 -9.62 -5.58 -19.85
CA ALA A 174 -10.51 -5.01 -18.83
C ALA A 174 -11.26 -6.06 -17.99
N ASN A 175 -11.45 -7.28 -18.51
CA ASN A 175 -12.12 -8.38 -17.81
C ASN A 175 -11.36 -8.92 -16.58
N HIS A 176 -10.12 -8.49 -16.32
CA HIS A 176 -9.34 -8.87 -15.13
C HIS A 176 -9.05 -7.69 -14.19
N TYR A 177 -9.60 -6.51 -14.49
CA TYR A 177 -9.35 -5.31 -13.68
C TYR A 177 -10.18 -5.34 -12.40
N CYS A 178 -9.52 -5.25 -11.24
CA CYS A 178 -10.16 -5.30 -9.93
C CYS A 178 -10.90 -6.62 -9.61
N LEU A 179 -10.36 -7.75 -10.08
CA LEU A 179 -10.81 -9.10 -9.73
C LEU A 179 -9.84 -9.80 -8.77
#